data_AF-A0A3B9J6D9-F1
#
_entry.id   AF-A0A3B9J6D9-F1
#
_cell.length_a   1.000
_cell.length_b   1.000
_cell.length_c   1.000
_cell.angle_alpha   90.00
_cell.angle_beta   90.00
_cell.angle_gamma   90.00
#
_symmetry.space_group_name_H-M   'P 1'
#
loop_
_entity.id
_entity.type
_entity.pdbx_description
1 polymer ?
#
loop_
_entity_poly.entity_id
_entity_poly.type
_entity_poly.pdbx_seq_one_letter_code
_entity_poly.pdbx_strand_id
1 'polypeptide(L)'
;AQRARIYGQRDRVFGKENLHEDVLEFLKAEAENRVPPAMKDEEGPWKLLAWLEQIQPTILMTDGELFASYSFRLLLDELDPQNLRDSTLALVRRALQAEHEHHLRAIQAGAEATEAALEAQIEERESMVDTFLEGLADSDEQRRPQELLEELSGLVHLPIRLNNEQLRALNNDPASLEDPIKEQIVSQISTVFVNRQAAGLSMRLGEPITLKQGLERLEWAEAIRYLDELAEELFAKRYESLAGEKGQLLRELDLLLARPEAQKRDASTIIRILNTLPLARRQVGFDNKTHRAQTREYVRFHYSYLAAQLLTGRDANWVQADVLEHLEDALEALEETWGNVEFSRISQNATSLADFGLAADALGADARNALVPGTGVLSQLTEEQRATLKAELGARHLTEIFRNVLVKSITEQWVDYLTSVESLRVSIGLEAYGQRDPLVQYKTKASEMFQTLLRDVRSSVVSNMFLYRPRSTVVQASEAAPVEVAVKAAARSQEAEQASSKSGRKRHKKR
;
A
#
# COMPACT_ATOMS: atom_id res chain seq x y z
N ALA A 1 33.55 11.91 -13.22
CA ALA A 1 33.62 11.25 -11.90
C ALA A 1 32.38 10.39 -11.61
N GLN A 2 31.18 10.96 -11.50
CA GLN A 2 29.93 10.22 -11.17
C GLN A 2 29.63 9.05 -12.13
N ARG A 3 29.72 9.27 -13.45
CA ARG A 3 29.55 8.24 -14.49
C ARG A 3 30.48 7.03 -14.28
N ALA A 4 31.75 7.30 -14.00
CA ALA A 4 32.74 6.25 -13.75
C ALA A 4 32.46 5.50 -12.44
N ARG A 5 31.94 6.18 -11.41
CA ARG A 5 31.54 5.56 -10.15
C ARG A 5 30.36 4.59 -10.34
N ILE A 6 29.32 5.01 -11.07
CA ILE A 6 28.13 4.18 -11.31
C ILE A 6 28.45 2.98 -12.20
N TYR A 7 29.15 3.19 -13.32
CA TYR A 7 29.56 2.06 -14.15
C TYR A 7 30.54 1.14 -13.42
N GLY A 8 31.45 1.69 -12.63
CA GLY A 8 32.33 0.88 -11.77
C GLY A 8 31.55 0.04 -10.76
N GLN A 9 30.50 0.59 -10.14
CA GLN A 9 29.63 -0.19 -9.24
C GLN A 9 28.86 -1.28 -9.99
N ARG A 10 28.28 -0.95 -11.15
CA ARG A 10 27.58 -1.92 -11.99
C ARG A 10 28.51 -3.05 -12.46
N ASP A 11 29.73 -2.72 -12.85
CA ASP A 11 30.69 -3.70 -13.35
C ASP A 11 31.21 -4.61 -12.21
N ARG A 12 31.36 -4.06 -10.99
CA ARG A 12 31.65 -4.87 -9.79
C ARG A 12 30.55 -5.87 -9.48
N VAL A 13 29.28 -5.50 -9.72
CA VAL A 13 28.15 -6.43 -9.55
C VAL A 13 28.33 -7.67 -10.41
N PHE A 14 28.94 -7.61 -11.60
CA PHE A 14 29.22 -8.79 -12.44
C PHE A 14 30.43 -9.61 -11.97
N GLY A 15 31.39 -9.00 -11.27
CA GLY A 15 32.62 -9.67 -10.85
C GLY A 15 32.52 -10.43 -9.52
N LYS A 16 31.46 -10.19 -8.73
CA LYS A 16 31.27 -10.85 -7.44
C LYS A 16 30.64 -12.24 -7.60
N GLU A 17 31.22 -13.22 -6.92
CA GLU A 17 30.70 -14.59 -6.81
C GLU A 17 29.49 -14.69 -5.86
N ASN A 18 29.40 -13.80 -4.87
CA ASN A 18 28.31 -13.70 -3.91
C ASN A 18 27.91 -12.22 -3.73
N LEU A 19 26.61 -11.94 -3.74
CA LEU A 19 26.03 -10.59 -3.56
C LEU A 19 25.17 -10.48 -2.28
N HIS A 20 25.13 -11.52 -1.46
CA HIS A 20 24.29 -11.58 -0.26
C HIS A 20 24.64 -10.47 0.73
N GLU A 21 25.92 -10.31 1.09
CA GLU A 21 26.38 -9.23 1.99
C GLU A 21 26.03 -7.83 1.47
N ASP A 22 26.21 -7.57 0.16
CA ASP A 22 25.86 -6.28 -0.44
C ASP A 22 24.37 -5.94 -0.28
N VAL A 23 23.51 -6.96 -0.43
CA VAL A 23 22.07 -6.82 -0.32
C VAL A 23 21.63 -6.69 1.14
N LEU A 24 22.28 -7.40 2.06
CA LEU A 24 22.08 -7.22 3.51
C LEU A 24 22.47 -5.81 3.97
N GLU A 25 23.59 -5.26 3.47
CA GLU A 25 23.97 -3.87 3.75
C GLU A 25 22.88 -2.88 3.28
N PHE A 26 22.22 -3.17 2.16
CA PHE A 26 21.11 -2.37 1.65
C PHE A 26 19.87 -2.45 2.53
N LEU A 27 19.51 -3.65 2.99
CA LEU A 27 18.43 -3.86 3.95
C LEU A 27 18.69 -3.13 5.26
N LYS A 28 19.89 -3.29 5.81
CA LYS A 28 20.32 -2.62 7.03
C LYS A 28 20.20 -1.10 6.92
N ALA A 29 20.72 -0.53 5.84
CA ALA A 29 20.64 0.91 5.62
C ALA A 29 19.19 1.38 5.40
N GLU A 30 18.31 0.61 4.75
CA GLU A 30 16.89 0.99 4.64
C GLU A 30 16.18 0.92 6.01
N ALA A 31 16.42 -0.11 6.80
CA ALA A 31 15.84 -0.22 8.15
C ALA A 31 16.31 0.92 9.08
N GLU A 32 17.61 1.20 9.10
CA GLU A 32 18.21 2.32 9.87
C GLU A 32 17.58 3.67 9.51
N ASN A 33 17.23 3.88 8.24
CA ASN A 33 16.63 5.13 7.78
C ASN A 33 15.12 5.21 8.03
N ARG A 34 14.41 4.07 8.07
CA ARG A 34 12.94 4.02 8.15
C ARG A 34 12.41 3.82 9.55
N VAL A 35 13.07 3.01 10.38
CA VAL A 35 12.55 2.64 11.70
C VAL A 35 12.51 3.84 12.65
N PRO A 36 13.59 4.61 12.87
CA PRO A 36 13.56 5.71 13.83
C PRO A 36 12.48 6.79 13.56
N PRO A 37 12.27 7.27 12.32
CA PRO A 37 11.17 8.22 12.08
C PRO A 37 9.79 7.55 12.15
N ALA A 38 9.64 6.28 11.74
CA ALA A 38 8.37 5.58 11.84
C ALA A 38 7.92 5.37 13.29
N MET A 39 8.88 5.12 14.21
CA MET A 39 8.59 4.96 15.64
C MET A 39 8.17 6.26 16.34
N LYS A 40 8.36 7.43 15.70
CA LYS A 40 7.92 8.73 16.21
C LYS A 40 6.50 9.10 15.75
N ASP A 41 5.92 8.31 14.86
CA ASP A 41 4.55 8.53 14.38
C ASP A 41 3.56 8.23 15.53
N GLU A 42 2.63 9.15 15.78
CA GLU A 42 1.68 9.06 16.91
C GLU A 42 0.75 7.85 16.78
N GLU A 43 0.49 7.40 15.55
CA GLU A 43 -0.34 6.23 15.26
C GLU A 43 0.44 4.91 15.30
N GLY A 44 1.71 4.96 15.72
CA GLY A 44 2.65 3.86 15.63
C GLY A 44 3.25 3.70 14.23
N PRO A 45 4.18 2.75 14.04
CA PRO A 45 4.99 2.63 12.83
C PRO A 45 4.24 2.05 11.61
N TRP A 46 2.97 2.38 11.38
CA TRP A 46 2.16 1.76 10.32
C TRP A 46 2.72 1.93 8.90
N LYS A 47 3.42 3.04 8.62
CA LYS A 47 4.14 3.24 7.35
C LYS A 47 5.29 2.26 7.17
N LEU A 48 5.98 1.91 8.26
CA LEU A 48 7.02 0.88 8.25
C LEU A 48 6.39 -0.49 7.98
N LEU A 49 5.28 -0.84 8.65
CA LEU A 49 4.59 -2.12 8.43
C LEU A 49 4.07 -2.22 6.98
N ALA A 50 3.48 -1.16 6.44
CA ALA A 50 3.03 -1.12 5.05
C ALA A 50 4.19 -1.33 4.06
N TRP A 51 5.35 -0.73 4.34
CA TRP A 51 6.56 -0.96 3.54
C TRP A 51 7.06 -2.41 3.67
N LEU A 52 7.11 -2.97 4.88
CA LEU A 52 7.52 -4.36 5.12
C LEU A 52 6.62 -5.36 4.38
N GLU A 53 5.30 -5.16 4.41
CA GLU A 53 4.35 -5.97 3.64
C GLU A 53 4.59 -5.89 2.13
N GLN A 54 4.95 -4.71 1.63
CA GLN A 54 5.26 -4.52 0.22
C GLN A 54 6.55 -5.23 -0.19
N ILE A 55 7.61 -5.13 0.63
CA ILE A 55 8.92 -5.66 0.25
C ILE A 55 9.03 -7.16 0.51
N GLN A 56 8.45 -7.68 1.59
CA GLN A 56 8.53 -9.09 1.98
C GLN A 56 7.13 -9.64 2.27
N PRO A 57 6.36 -10.01 1.23
CA PRO A 57 5.10 -10.73 1.42
C PRO A 57 5.35 -12.17 1.90
N THR A 58 4.31 -12.87 2.37
CA THR A 58 4.40 -14.29 2.80
C THR A 58 5.08 -15.18 1.74
N ILE A 59 6.12 -15.93 2.09
CA ILE A 59 6.85 -16.81 1.16
C ILE A 59 6.27 -18.23 1.28
N LEU A 60 5.96 -18.85 0.14
CA LEU A 60 5.57 -20.26 0.08
C LEU A 60 6.81 -21.12 -0.15
N MET A 61 7.11 -21.98 0.81
CA MET A 61 8.22 -22.91 0.76
C MET A 61 7.85 -24.18 -0.03
N THR A 62 8.85 -24.95 -0.45
CA THR A 62 8.67 -26.10 -1.35
C THR A 62 7.93 -27.28 -0.73
N ASP A 63 7.98 -27.41 0.59
CA ASP A 63 7.25 -28.40 1.39
C ASP A 63 5.79 -28.01 1.67
N GLY A 64 5.38 -26.80 1.26
CA GLY A 64 4.04 -26.25 1.47
C GLY A 64 3.90 -25.40 2.73
N GLU A 65 4.97 -25.23 3.51
CA GLU A 65 5.02 -24.30 4.64
C GLU A 65 5.03 -22.84 4.15
N LEU A 66 4.59 -21.94 5.03
CA LEU A 66 4.54 -20.50 4.76
C LEU A 66 5.44 -19.78 5.75
N PHE A 67 6.40 -19.02 5.22
CA PHE A 67 7.15 -18.04 5.99
C PHE A 67 6.35 -16.73 6.03
N ALA A 68 6.05 -16.24 7.23
CA ALA A 68 5.19 -15.08 7.43
C ALA A 68 5.80 -13.78 6.87
N SER A 69 4.95 -12.83 6.50
CA SER A 69 5.39 -11.43 6.44
C SER A 69 5.65 -10.92 7.86
N TYR A 70 6.39 -9.82 8.00
CA TYR A 70 6.69 -9.27 9.32
C TYR A 70 5.42 -8.94 10.13
N SER A 71 4.40 -8.34 9.51
CA SER A 71 3.15 -8.04 10.23
C SER A 71 2.44 -9.34 10.66
N PHE A 72 2.47 -10.38 9.82
CA PHE A 72 1.86 -11.66 10.20
C PHE A 72 2.64 -12.36 11.30
N ARG A 73 3.98 -12.28 11.34
CA ARG A 73 4.75 -12.80 12.47
C ARG A 73 4.29 -12.18 13.79
N LEU A 74 4.14 -10.84 13.84
CA LEU A 74 3.65 -10.15 15.04
C LEU A 74 2.23 -10.59 15.42
N LEU A 75 1.37 -10.86 14.45
CA LEU A 75 -0.02 -11.26 14.71
C LEU A 75 -0.16 -12.74 15.06
N LEU A 76 0.77 -13.60 14.64
CA LEU A 76 0.79 -15.00 15.03
C LEU A 76 0.96 -15.15 16.54
N ASP A 77 1.78 -14.30 17.17
CA ASP A 77 2.01 -14.29 18.62
C ASP A 77 0.75 -13.94 19.42
N GLU A 78 -0.23 -13.28 18.80
CA GLU A 78 -1.50 -12.89 19.40
C GLU A 78 -2.59 -13.99 19.30
N LEU A 79 -2.31 -15.08 18.58
CA LEU A 79 -3.30 -16.13 18.30
C LEU A 79 -3.07 -17.36 19.15
N ASP A 80 -4.15 -17.86 19.77
CA ASP A 80 -4.17 -19.16 20.43
C ASP A 80 -4.53 -20.27 19.42
N PRO A 81 -3.62 -21.22 19.10
CA PRO A 81 -3.91 -22.33 18.19
C PRO A 81 -5.00 -23.29 18.72
N GLN A 82 -5.18 -23.39 20.05
CA GLN A 82 -6.20 -24.25 20.64
C GLN A 82 -7.60 -23.64 20.52
N ASN A 83 -7.68 -22.32 20.64
CA ASN A 83 -8.90 -21.54 20.44
C ASN A 83 -8.85 -20.67 19.17
N LEU A 84 -8.35 -21.24 18.07
CA LEU A 84 -8.01 -20.51 16.85
C LEU A 84 -9.18 -19.71 16.27
N ARG A 85 -10.40 -20.24 16.38
CA ARG A 85 -11.61 -19.57 15.88
C ARG A 85 -11.85 -18.24 16.59
N ASP A 86 -11.92 -18.27 17.91
CA ASP A 86 -12.30 -17.08 18.67
C ASP A 86 -11.13 -16.10 18.79
N SER A 87 -9.87 -16.61 18.86
CA SER A 87 -8.68 -15.77 18.81
C SER A 87 -8.55 -15.03 17.48
N THR A 88 -8.78 -15.71 16.34
CA THR A 88 -8.75 -15.08 15.01
C THR A 88 -9.88 -14.06 14.86
N LEU A 89 -11.10 -14.37 15.32
CA LEU A 89 -12.19 -13.41 15.28
C LEU A 89 -11.91 -12.16 16.13
N ALA A 90 -11.36 -12.33 17.33
CA ALA A 90 -10.95 -11.23 18.18
C ALA A 90 -9.86 -10.37 17.51
N LEU A 91 -8.88 -10.99 16.89
CA LEU A 91 -7.82 -10.32 16.13
C LEU A 91 -8.39 -9.51 14.96
N VAL A 92 -9.27 -10.11 14.14
CA VAL A 92 -9.96 -9.44 13.02
C VAL A 92 -10.73 -8.21 13.49
N ARG A 93 -11.46 -8.33 14.62
CA ARG A 93 -12.21 -7.20 15.19
C ARG A 93 -11.29 -6.06 15.63
N ARG A 94 -10.18 -6.38 16.29
CA ARG A 94 -9.15 -5.40 16.66
C ARG A 94 -8.53 -4.75 15.42
N ALA A 95 -8.31 -5.52 14.35
CA ALA A 95 -7.75 -5.00 13.10
C ALA A 95 -8.69 -4.00 12.41
N LEU A 96 -9.97 -4.34 12.30
CA LEU A 96 -11.00 -3.44 11.78
C LEU A 96 -11.10 -2.15 12.62
N GLN A 97 -11.06 -2.28 13.94
CA GLN A 97 -11.12 -1.12 14.82
C GLN A 97 -9.88 -0.23 14.65
N ALA A 98 -8.67 -0.81 14.63
CA ALA A 98 -7.43 -0.06 14.41
C ALA A 98 -7.43 0.68 13.07
N GLU A 99 -7.94 0.06 12.01
CA GLU A 99 -8.11 0.70 10.70
C GLU A 99 -9.13 1.85 10.74
N HIS A 100 -10.27 1.67 11.43
CA HIS A 100 -11.28 2.73 11.58
C HIS A 100 -10.72 3.93 12.34
N GLU A 101 -10.02 3.69 13.45
CA GLU A 101 -9.37 4.75 14.23
C GLU A 101 -8.34 5.53 13.39
N HIS A 102 -7.53 4.83 12.58
CA HIS A 102 -6.60 5.47 11.65
C HIS A 102 -7.32 6.34 10.61
N HIS A 103 -8.38 5.82 9.97
CA HIS A 103 -9.10 6.60 8.96
C HIS A 103 -9.80 7.81 9.55
N LEU A 104 -10.39 7.68 10.75
CA LEU A 104 -11.03 8.81 11.45
C LEU A 104 -10.02 9.90 11.79
N ARG A 105 -8.87 9.55 12.37
CA ARG A 105 -7.78 10.52 12.62
C ARG A 105 -7.31 11.20 11.33
N ALA A 106 -7.16 10.44 10.25
CA ALA A 106 -6.76 10.98 8.96
C ALA A 106 -7.82 11.90 8.32
N ILE A 107 -9.11 11.68 8.59
CA ILE A 107 -10.20 12.57 8.17
C ILE A 107 -10.14 13.87 8.98
N GLN A 108 -10.03 13.77 10.31
CA GLN A 108 -9.98 14.91 11.21
C GLN A 108 -8.75 15.81 10.95
N ALA A 109 -7.56 15.24 10.91
CA ALA A 109 -6.33 15.98 10.57
C ALA A 109 -6.40 16.59 9.15
N GLY A 110 -7.06 15.90 8.22
CA GLY A 110 -7.32 16.41 6.87
C GLY A 110 -8.30 17.59 6.87
N ALA A 111 -9.30 17.59 7.74
CA ALA A 111 -10.26 18.66 7.90
C ALA A 111 -9.59 19.92 8.49
N GLU A 112 -8.79 19.77 9.55
CA GLU A 112 -8.02 20.87 10.16
C GLU A 112 -7.08 21.54 9.15
N ALA A 113 -6.30 20.75 8.40
CA ALA A 113 -5.42 21.28 7.36
C ALA A 113 -6.20 21.99 6.23
N THR A 114 -7.42 21.54 5.97
CA THR A 114 -8.30 22.10 4.94
C THR A 114 -9.00 23.37 5.40
N GLU A 115 -9.31 23.50 6.69
CA GLU A 115 -9.84 24.71 7.32
C GLU A 115 -8.86 25.88 7.16
N ALA A 116 -7.60 25.69 7.54
CA ALA A 116 -6.57 26.72 7.38
C ALA A 116 -6.41 27.17 5.91
N ALA A 117 -6.51 26.22 4.97
CA ALA A 117 -6.46 26.53 3.54
C ALA A 117 -7.74 27.22 3.04
N LEU A 118 -8.91 26.93 3.62
CA LEU A 118 -10.18 27.57 3.31
C LEU A 118 -10.15 29.03 3.76
N GLU A 119 -9.76 29.28 5.01
CA GLU A 119 -9.66 30.62 5.59
C GLU A 119 -8.72 31.50 4.77
N ALA A 120 -7.50 31.00 4.48
CA ALA A 120 -6.55 31.71 3.64
C ALA A 120 -7.10 32.01 2.24
N GLN A 121 -7.90 31.09 1.68
CA GLN A 121 -8.50 31.33 0.37
C GLN A 121 -9.63 32.36 0.41
N ILE A 122 -10.45 32.36 1.45
CA ILE A 122 -11.50 33.36 1.65
C ILE A 122 -10.86 34.74 1.83
N GLU A 123 -9.91 34.87 2.76
CA GLU A 123 -9.26 36.14 3.08
C GLU A 123 -8.59 36.78 1.84
N GLU A 124 -7.88 35.99 1.04
CA GLU A 124 -7.27 36.47 -0.21
C GLU A 124 -8.33 37.04 -1.19
N ARG A 125 -9.48 36.38 -1.31
CA ARG A 125 -10.54 36.74 -2.26
C ARG A 125 -11.35 37.93 -1.74
N GLU A 126 -11.57 38.01 -0.43
CA GLU A 126 -12.19 39.16 0.21
C GLU A 126 -11.31 40.40 0.05
N SER A 127 -10.00 40.29 0.31
CA SER A 127 -9.06 41.40 0.09
C SER A 127 -9.02 41.88 -1.37
N MET A 128 -9.12 40.94 -2.32
CA MET A 128 -9.28 41.20 -3.75
C MET A 128 -10.56 41.99 -4.07
N VAL A 129 -11.69 41.61 -3.48
CA VAL A 129 -12.97 42.34 -3.60
C VAL A 129 -12.84 43.73 -3.01
N ASP A 130 -12.28 43.86 -1.81
CA ASP A 130 -12.12 45.12 -1.11
C ASP A 130 -11.31 46.10 -1.95
N THR A 131 -10.14 45.66 -2.42
CA THR A 131 -9.26 46.45 -3.30
C THR A 131 -9.97 46.86 -4.59
N PHE A 132 -10.75 45.96 -5.18
CA PHE A 132 -11.49 46.23 -6.41
C PHE A 132 -12.61 47.26 -6.19
N LEU A 133 -13.40 47.11 -5.13
CA LEU A 133 -14.51 48.00 -4.81
C LEU A 133 -14.02 49.39 -4.35
N GLU A 134 -12.94 49.46 -3.56
CA GLU A 134 -12.26 50.72 -3.22
C GLU A 134 -11.74 51.43 -4.47
N GLY A 135 -11.09 50.70 -5.37
CA GLY A 135 -10.60 51.26 -6.64
C GLY A 135 -11.72 51.78 -7.55
N LEU A 136 -12.91 51.18 -7.50
CA LEU A 136 -14.09 51.70 -8.20
C LEU A 136 -14.68 52.93 -7.50
N ALA A 137 -14.70 52.96 -6.17
CA ALA A 137 -15.21 54.09 -5.41
C ALA A 137 -14.37 55.37 -5.61
N ASP A 138 -13.05 55.21 -5.81
CA ASP A 138 -12.11 56.30 -6.06
C ASP A 138 -12.03 56.72 -7.55
N SER A 139 -12.69 56.00 -8.45
CA SER A 139 -12.67 56.26 -9.89
C SER A 139 -13.85 57.13 -10.34
N ASP A 140 -13.57 58.20 -11.08
CA ASP A 140 -14.58 59.03 -11.75
C ASP A 140 -15.09 58.43 -13.09
N GLU A 141 -14.53 57.29 -13.54
CA GLU A 141 -14.78 56.72 -14.86
C GLU A 141 -15.93 55.71 -14.85
N GLN A 142 -17.06 56.05 -15.50
CA GLN A 142 -18.20 55.15 -15.64
C GLN A 142 -17.95 54.07 -16.70
N ARG A 143 -17.72 52.85 -16.23
CA ARG A 143 -17.53 51.65 -17.08
C ARG A 143 -18.83 50.88 -17.24
N ARG A 144 -18.89 49.96 -18.22
CA ARG A 144 -20.08 49.12 -18.38
C ARG A 144 -20.16 48.13 -17.20
N PRO A 145 -21.29 48.02 -16.48
CA PRO A 145 -21.41 47.12 -15.34
C PRO A 145 -21.10 45.64 -15.63
N GLN A 146 -21.38 45.19 -16.86
CA GLN A 146 -21.06 43.82 -17.29
C GLN A 146 -19.54 43.60 -17.39
N GLU A 147 -18.80 44.58 -17.90
CA GLU A 147 -17.33 44.51 -17.99
C GLU A 147 -16.71 44.52 -16.59
N LEU A 148 -17.27 45.31 -15.66
CA LEU A 148 -16.84 45.31 -14.26
C LEU A 148 -17.13 43.98 -13.55
N LEU A 149 -18.29 43.37 -13.80
CA LEU A 149 -18.63 42.06 -13.24
C LEU A 149 -17.73 40.95 -13.80
N GLU A 150 -17.41 40.99 -15.10
CA GLU A 150 -16.47 40.07 -15.74
C GLU A 150 -15.06 40.23 -15.18
N GLU A 151 -14.59 41.46 -14.99
CA GLU A 151 -13.30 41.77 -14.38
C GLU A 151 -13.24 41.27 -12.92
N LEU A 152 -14.24 41.59 -12.11
CA LEU A 152 -14.35 41.09 -10.74
C LEU A 152 -14.32 39.57 -10.69
N SER A 153 -15.17 38.91 -11.48
CA SER A 153 -15.24 37.44 -11.53
C SER A 153 -13.91 36.82 -11.99
N GLY A 154 -13.22 37.48 -12.92
CA GLY A 154 -11.90 37.08 -13.40
C GLY A 154 -10.82 37.25 -12.33
N LEU A 155 -10.89 38.33 -11.55
CA LEU A 155 -9.96 38.67 -10.48
C LEU A 155 -10.08 37.72 -9.28
N VAL A 156 -11.31 37.44 -8.82
CA VAL A 156 -11.53 36.47 -7.72
C VAL A 156 -11.53 35.00 -8.19
N HIS A 157 -11.45 34.77 -9.51
CA HIS A 157 -11.54 33.45 -10.15
C HIS A 157 -12.80 32.65 -9.77
N LEU A 158 -13.90 33.34 -9.50
CA LEU A 158 -15.19 32.76 -9.12
C LEU A 158 -16.32 33.45 -9.88
N PRO A 159 -17.37 32.70 -10.29
CA PRO A 159 -18.52 33.32 -10.93
C PRO A 159 -19.31 34.15 -9.92
N ILE A 160 -19.25 35.47 -10.04
CA ILE A 160 -20.07 36.39 -9.25
C ILE A 160 -21.39 36.65 -9.99
N ARG A 161 -22.50 36.61 -9.25
CA ARG A 161 -23.84 36.84 -9.79
C ARG A 161 -24.51 37.98 -9.05
N LEU A 162 -24.72 39.07 -9.78
CA LEU A 162 -25.42 40.25 -9.31
C LEU A 162 -26.77 40.39 -10.03
N ASN A 163 -27.80 40.81 -9.30
CA ASN A 163 -29.09 41.17 -9.89
C ASN A 163 -29.00 42.54 -10.60
N ASN A 164 -30.08 42.97 -11.28
CA ASN A 164 -30.07 44.24 -12.03
C ASN A 164 -29.84 45.49 -11.17
N GLU A 165 -30.24 45.48 -9.90
CA GLU A 165 -30.02 46.61 -8.98
C GLU A 165 -28.56 46.63 -8.51
N GLN A 166 -28.04 45.48 -8.12
CA GLN A 166 -26.64 45.30 -7.71
C GLN A 166 -25.65 45.60 -8.85
N LEU A 167 -25.96 45.19 -10.07
CA LEU A 167 -25.16 45.55 -11.25
C LEU A 167 -25.06 47.07 -11.44
N ARG A 168 -26.14 47.81 -11.19
CA ARG A 168 -26.10 49.28 -11.27
C ARG A 168 -25.31 49.88 -10.11
N ALA A 169 -25.32 49.25 -8.94
CA ALA A 169 -24.58 49.70 -7.77
C ALA A 169 -23.06 49.67 -7.99
N LEU A 170 -22.53 48.81 -8.88
CA LEU A 170 -21.09 48.78 -9.22
C LEU A 170 -20.51 50.14 -9.67
N ASN A 171 -21.33 51.03 -10.24
CA ASN A 171 -20.89 52.37 -10.67
C ASN A 171 -21.35 53.50 -9.72
N ASN A 172 -22.38 53.26 -8.89
CA ASN A 172 -23.06 54.31 -8.15
C ASN A 172 -22.82 54.23 -6.65
N ASP A 173 -22.69 53.01 -6.12
CA ASP A 173 -22.46 52.70 -4.71
C ASP A 173 -21.78 51.32 -4.59
N PRO A 174 -20.49 51.20 -4.98
CA PRO A 174 -19.78 49.93 -4.99
C PRO A 174 -19.67 49.31 -3.59
N ALA A 175 -19.57 50.13 -2.54
CA ALA A 175 -19.45 49.68 -1.15
C ALA A 175 -20.67 48.85 -0.68
N SER A 176 -21.88 49.16 -1.19
CA SER A 176 -23.08 48.37 -0.89
C SER A 176 -23.03 46.91 -1.37
N LEU A 177 -22.04 46.56 -2.21
CA LEU A 177 -21.89 45.23 -2.78
C LEU A 177 -20.86 44.35 -2.04
N GLU A 178 -20.14 44.90 -1.06
CA GLU A 178 -19.09 44.17 -0.33
C GLU A 178 -19.66 42.89 0.31
N ASP A 179 -20.60 43.03 1.25
CA ASP A 179 -21.24 41.90 1.94
C ASP A 179 -21.85 40.85 0.99
N PRO A 180 -22.73 41.20 0.01
CA PRO A 180 -23.35 40.18 -0.85
C PRO A 180 -22.35 39.47 -1.77
N ILE A 181 -21.24 40.12 -2.14
CA ILE A 181 -20.17 39.46 -2.91
C ILE A 181 -19.36 38.54 -1.99
N LYS A 182 -18.98 39.00 -0.80
CA LYS A 182 -18.24 38.21 0.20
C LYS A 182 -19.03 36.96 0.63
N GLU A 183 -20.32 37.10 0.93
CA GLU A 183 -21.21 35.95 1.23
C GLU A 183 -21.22 34.92 0.10
N GLN A 184 -21.25 35.38 -1.15
CA GLN A 184 -21.23 34.50 -2.32
C GLN A 184 -19.87 33.81 -2.50
N ILE A 185 -18.76 34.48 -2.19
CA ILE A 185 -17.41 33.90 -2.19
C ILE A 185 -17.31 32.82 -1.11
N VAL A 186 -17.65 33.15 0.14
CA VAL A 186 -17.63 32.22 1.28
C VAL A 186 -18.45 30.97 0.97
N SER A 187 -19.69 31.14 0.48
CA SER A 187 -20.56 30.00 0.16
C SER A 187 -19.98 29.11 -0.96
N GLN A 188 -19.44 29.70 -2.03
CA GLN A 188 -18.90 28.93 -3.15
C GLN A 188 -17.62 28.20 -2.79
N ILE A 189 -16.66 28.87 -2.13
CA ILE A 189 -15.40 28.24 -1.72
C ILE A 189 -15.69 27.14 -0.69
N SER A 190 -16.51 27.41 0.32
CA SER A 190 -16.89 26.41 1.33
C SER A 190 -17.51 25.17 0.70
N THR A 191 -18.41 25.35 -0.28
CA THR A 191 -19.02 24.22 -1.02
C THR A 191 -17.97 23.35 -1.72
N VAL A 192 -16.96 23.95 -2.34
CA VAL A 192 -15.87 23.19 -3.01
C VAL A 192 -15.08 22.38 -2.00
N PHE A 193 -14.75 22.97 -0.86
CA PHE A 193 -13.94 22.35 0.18
C PHE A 193 -14.69 21.21 0.88
N VAL A 194 -15.98 21.41 1.19
CA VAL A 194 -16.85 20.38 1.76
C VAL A 194 -16.98 19.18 0.82
N ASN A 195 -17.19 19.42 -0.48
CA ASN A 195 -17.25 18.35 -1.47
C ASN A 195 -15.91 17.60 -1.61
N ARG A 196 -14.78 18.29 -1.47
CA ARG A 196 -13.46 17.66 -1.44
C ARG A 196 -13.29 16.75 -0.23
N GLN A 197 -13.74 17.18 0.95
CA GLN A 197 -13.71 16.37 2.18
C GLN A 197 -14.61 15.13 2.06
N ALA A 198 -15.83 15.31 1.56
CA ALA A 198 -16.75 14.20 1.29
C ALA A 198 -16.17 13.19 0.26
N ALA A 199 -15.50 13.68 -0.79
CA ALA A 199 -14.82 12.82 -1.75
C ALA A 199 -13.67 12.04 -1.10
N GLY A 200 -12.90 12.68 -0.20
CA GLY A 200 -11.86 12.02 0.61
C GLY A 200 -12.43 10.89 1.47
N LEU A 201 -13.54 11.12 2.17
CA LEU A 201 -14.25 10.10 2.95
C LEU A 201 -14.72 8.94 2.06
N SER A 202 -15.31 9.23 0.89
CA SER A 202 -15.73 8.19 -0.06
C SER A 202 -14.56 7.34 -0.55
N MET A 203 -13.40 7.95 -0.86
CA MET A 203 -12.21 7.21 -1.26
C MET A 203 -11.70 6.28 -0.16
N ARG A 204 -11.71 6.71 1.11
CA ARG A 204 -11.29 5.88 2.25
C ARG A 204 -12.23 4.71 2.53
N LEU A 205 -13.53 4.91 2.33
CA LEU A 205 -14.53 3.85 2.48
C LEU A 205 -14.55 2.87 1.30
N GLY A 206 -14.02 3.26 0.14
CA GLY A 206 -14.07 2.46 -1.09
C GLY A 206 -15.45 2.38 -1.72
N GLU A 207 -16.42 3.17 -1.23
CA GLU A 207 -17.81 3.19 -1.69
C GLU A 207 -18.33 4.64 -1.79
N PRO A 208 -19.26 4.92 -2.73
CA PRO A 208 -19.87 6.23 -2.84
C PRO A 208 -20.73 6.54 -1.61
N ILE A 209 -20.50 7.70 -0.99
CA ILE A 209 -21.32 8.20 0.12
C ILE A 209 -22.47 9.07 -0.39
N THR A 210 -23.61 9.00 0.28
CA THR A 210 -24.75 9.88 0.00
C THR A 210 -24.76 11.01 1.03
N LEU A 211 -24.58 12.24 0.56
CA LEU A 211 -24.62 13.43 1.43
C LEU A 211 -26.07 13.90 1.62
N LYS A 212 -26.33 14.50 2.79
CA LYS A 212 -27.58 15.21 3.07
C LYS A 212 -27.70 16.44 2.15
N GLN A 213 -28.90 16.72 1.68
CA GLN A 213 -29.18 17.95 0.92
C GLN A 213 -28.95 19.19 1.79
N GLY A 214 -28.40 20.26 1.21
CA GLY A 214 -28.18 21.52 1.91
C GLY A 214 -26.85 21.61 2.67
N LEU A 215 -25.91 20.68 2.47
CA LEU A 215 -24.57 20.77 3.06
C LEU A 215 -23.83 22.04 2.61
N GLU A 216 -24.09 22.48 1.38
CA GLU A 216 -23.55 23.70 0.78
C GLU A 216 -23.99 25.00 1.48
N ARG A 217 -24.95 24.91 2.40
CA ARG A 217 -25.47 26.05 3.18
C ARG A 217 -25.00 26.05 4.63
N LEU A 218 -24.25 25.02 5.03
CA LEU A 218 -23.73 24.91 6.37
C LEU A 218 -22.42 25.68 6.47
N GLU A 219 -22.17 26.25 7.65
CA GLU A 219 -20.85 26.73 8.02
C GLU A 219 -19.85 25.57 8.03
N TRP A 220 -18.59 25.87 7.76
CA TRP A 220 -17.52 24.87 7.65
C TRP A 220 -17.50 23.90 8.83
N ALA A 221 -17.51 24.44 10.06
CA ALA A 221 -17.49 23.63 11.28
C ALA A 221 -18.71 22.70 11.40
N GLU A 222 -19.89 23.12 10.93
CA GLU A 222 -21.09 22.28 10.94
C GLU A 222 -21.04 21.19 9.87
N ALA A 223 -20.51 21.52 8.69
CA ALA A 223 -20.32 20.57 7.60
C ALA A 223 -19.30 19.48 7.98
N ILE A 224 -18.17 19.85 8.60
CA ILE A 224 -17.16 18.89 9.06
C ILE A 224 -17.71 18.00 10.17
N ARG A 225 -18.37 18.56 11.19
CA ARG A 225 -19.02 17.76 12.23
C ARG A 225 -20.01 16.74 11.66
N TYR A 226 -20.80 17.14 10.66
CA TYR A 226 -21.67 16.20 9.95
C TYR A 226 -20.89 15.09 9.24
N LEU A 227 -19.77 15.41 8.58
CA LEU A 227 -18.94 14.42 7.87
C LEU A 227 -18.26 13.46 8.84
N ASP A 228 -17.84 13.93 10.02
CA ASP A 228 -17.27 13.09 11.09
C ASP A 228 -18.32 12.11 11.64
N GLU A 229 -19.52 12.61 12.00
CA GLU A 229 -20.63 11.77 12.45
C GLU A 229 -21.03 10.72 11.39
N LEU A 230 -21.05 11.14 10.12
CA LEU A 230 -21.32 10.24 8.99
C LEU A 230 -20.21 9.19 8.84
N ALA A 231 -18.94 9.57 8.97
CA ALA A 231 -17.81 8.65 8.89
C ALA A 231 -17.90 7.58 9.99
N GLU A 232 -18.14 7.99 11.24
CA GLU A 232 -18.34 7.06 12.37
C GLU A 232 -19.49 6.08 12.11
N GLU A 233 -20.65 6.58 11.64
CA GLU A 233 -21.80 5.72 11.33
C GLU A 233 -21.47 4.70 10.23
N LEU A 234 -20.76 5.13 9.18
CA LEU A 234 -20.39 4.27 8.06
C LEU A 234 -19.36 3.21 8.48
N PHE A 235 -18.35 3.57 9.28
CA PHE A 235 -17.39 2.61 9.83
C PHE A 235 -18.05 1.61 10.78
N ALA A 236 -18.99 2.05 11.62
CA ALA A 236 -19.76 1.15 12.49
C ALA A 236 -20.61 0.16 11.68
N LYS A 237 -21.29 0.62 10.62
CA LYS A 237 -22.04 -0.26 9.71
C LYS A 237 -21.12 -1.26 9.00
N ARG A 238 -19.95 -0.84 8.55
CA ARG A 238 -18.94 -1.73 7.93
C ARG A 238 -18.45 -2.78 8.94
N TYR A 239 -18.17 -2.37 10.18
CA TYR A 239 -17.79 -3.28 11.26
C TYR A 239 -18.84 -4.37 11.48
N GLU A 240 -20.10 -3.99 11.67
CA GLU A 240 -21.19 -4.94 11.91
C GLU A 240 -21.39 -5.91 10.73
N SER A 241 -21.31 -5.40 9.50
CA SER A 241 -21.41 -6.22 8.29
C SER A 241 -20.29 -7.26 8.16
N LEU A 242 -19.06 -6.88 8.52
CA LEU A 242 -17.88 -7.74 8.37
C LEU A 242 -17.67 -8.67 9.57
N ALA A 243 -17.63 -8.12 10.78
CA ALA A 243 -17.18 -8.81 12.00
C ALA A 243 -18.19 -8.81 13.16
N GLY A 244 -19.41 -8.28 12.95
CA GLY A 244 -20.52 -8.42 13.90
C GLY A 244 -20.92 -9.88 14.15
N GLU A 245 -21.89 -10.12 15.04
CA GLU A 245 -22.30 -11.50 15.44
C GLU A 245 -22.72 -12.39 14.25
N LYS A 246 -23.24 -11.78 13.18
CA LYS A 246 -23.65 -12.47 11.94
C LYS A 246 -22.83 -12.04 10.73
N GLY A 247 -21.69 -11.41 10.97
CA GLY A 247 -20.82 -10.81 9.97
C GLY A 247 -20.28 -11.82 8.96
N GLN A 248 -19.86 -11.31 7.80
CA GLN A 248 -19.35 -12.13 6.70
C GLN A 248 -18.09 -12.90 7.08
N LEU A 249 -17.16 -12.27 7.81
CA LEU A 249 -15.87 -12.84 8.17
C LEU A 249 -16.01 -14.02 9.14
N LEU A 250 -17.02 -14.03 10.00
CA LEU A 250 -17.31 -15.15 10.89
C LEU A 250 -17.62 -16.43 10.10
N ARG A 251 -18.53 -16.32 9.13
CA ARG A 251 -18.95 -17.47 8.30
C ARG A 251 -17.80 -17.96 7.44
N GLU A 252 -16.99 -17.05 6.92
CA GLU A 252 -15.84 -17.39 6.11
C GLU A 252 -14.74 -18.07 6.93
N LEU A 253 -14.46 -17.56 8.13
CA LEU A 253 -13.54 -18.19 9.07
C LEU A 253 -14.01 -19.61 9.42
N ASP A 254 -15.30 -19.81 9.70
CA ASP A 254 -15.87 -21.13 9.98
C ASP A 254 -15.66 -22.10 8.80
N LEU A 255 -15.83 -21.63 7.56
CA LEU A 255 -15.58 -22.43 6.36
C LEU A 255 -14.10 -22.74 6.14
N LEU A 256 -13.20 -21.79 6.44
CA LEU A 256 -11.75 -22.00 6.35
C LEU A 256 -11.29 -23.03 7.38
N LEU A 257 -11.77 -22.93 8.62
CA LEU A 257 -11.44 -23.86 9.71
C LEU A 257 -12.03 -25.26 9.52
N ALA A 258 -13.12 -25.39 8.75
CA ALA A 258 -13.69 -26.69 8.41
C ALA A 258 -12.84 -27.49 7.39
N ARG A 259 -11.87 -26.85 6.72
CA ARG A 259 -11.01 -27.52 5.73
C ARG A 259 -10.07 -28.54 6.39
N PRO A 260 -9.79 -29.69 5.76
CA PRO A 260 -8.87 -30.69 6.33
C PRO A 260 -7.49 -30.13 6.66
N GLU A 261 -6.97 -29.23 5.81
CA GLU A 261 -5.67 -28.59 5.99
C GLU A 261 -5.65 -27.73 7.26
N ALA A 262 -6.79 -27.13 7.63
CA ALA A 262 -6.90 -26.25 8.79
C ALA A 262 -6.88 -27.01 10.13
N GLN A 263 -7.03 -28.34 10.11
CA GLN A 263 -6.95 -29.16 11.31
C GLN A 263 -5.53 -29.25 11.89
N LYS A 264 -4.49 -28.96 11.08
CA LYS A 264 -3.10 -28.95 11.54
C LYS A 264 -2.84 -27.85 12.58
N ARG A 265 -3.51 -26.69 12.45
CA ARG A 265 -3.38 -25.53 13.34
C ARG A 265 -1.93 -25.07 13.54
N ASP A 266 -1.08 -25.33 12.55
CA ASP A 266 0.31 -24.87 12.49
C ASP A 266 0.38 -23.41 11.99
N ALA A 267 1.54 -22.79 12.11
CA ALA A 267 1.76 -21.41 11.67
C ALA A 267 1.35 -21.20 10.20
N SER A 268 1.69 -22.15 9.33
CA SER A 268 1.31 -22.15 7.91
C SER A 268 -0.20 -22.13 7.67
N THR A 269 -0.96 -22.89 8.46
CA THR A 269 -2.43 -22.84 8.43
C THR A 269 -2.95 -21.46 8.80
N ILE A 270 -2.43 -20.89 9.88
CA ILE A 270 -2.87 -19.61 10.42
C ILE A 270 -2.53 -18.48 9.44
N ILE A 271 -1.30 -18.45 8.92
CA ILE A 271 -0.85 -17.49 7.89
C ILE A 271 -1.76 -17.55 6.65
N ARG A 272 -2.20 -18.76 6.24
CA ARG A 272 -3.13 -18.91 5.11
C ARG A 272 -4.49 -18.28 5.39
N ILE A 273 -5.00 -18.43 6.61
CA ILE A 273 -6.25 -17.78 7.06
C ILE A 273 -6.07 -16.25 7.08
N LEU A 274 -4.97 -15.75 7.67
CA LEU A 274 -4.65 -14.33 7.74
C LEU A 274 -4.45 -13.70 6.36
N ASN A 275 -3.89 -14.41 5.39
CA ASN A 275 -3.81 -13.97 3.99
C ASN A 275 -5.19 -13.91 3.31
N THR A 276 -6.11 -14.82 3.66
CA THR A 276 -7.39 -14.96 2.96
C THR A 276 -8.45 -13.98 3.45
N LEU A 277 -8.59 -13.81 4.78
CA LEU A 277 -9.68 -13.01 5.37
C LEU A 277 -9.71 -11.53 4.95
N PRO A 278 -8.58 -10.82 4.77
CA PRO A 278 -8.58 -9.45 4.29
C PRO A 278 -9.10 -9.30 2.86
N LEU A 279 -9.07 -10.35 2.05
CA LEU A 279 -9.35 -10.27 0.62
C LEU A 279 -10.76 -10.78 0.34
N ALA A 280 -11.53 -10.06 -0.48
CA ALA A 280 -12.76 -10.57 -1.05
C ALA A 280 -12.71 -10.54 -2.57
N ARG A 281 -13.40 -11.48 -3.20
CA ARG A 281 -13.44 -11.68 -4.64
C ARG A 281 -14.81 -11.30 -5.17
N ARG A 282 -14.91 -10.26 -6.01
CA ARG A 282 -16.18 -9.88 -6.65
C ARG A 282 -16.13 -10.21 -8.13
N GLN A 283 -17.18 -10.85 -8.65
CA GLN A 283 -17.34 -10.98 -10.10
C GLN A 283 -17.65 -9.61 -10.70
N VAL A 284 -16.79 -9.14 -11.60
CA VAL A 284 -16.87 -7.80 -12.22
C VAL A 284 -17.44 -7.88 -13.64
N GLY A 285 -17.34 -9.03 -14.31
CA GLY A 285 -17.89 -9.20 -15.65
C GLY A 285 -17.61 -10.58 -16.23
N PHE A 286 -17.70 -10.70 -17.55
CA PHE A 286 -17.24 -11.87 -18.31
C PHE A 286 -16.14 -11.43 -19.27
N ASP A 287 -15.10 -12.24 -19.40
CA ASP A 287 -14.09 -12.05 -20.43
C ASP A 287 -14.75 -12.27 -21.80
N ASN A 288 -14.69 -11.25 -22.65
CA ASN A 288 -15.29 -11.25 -23.99
C ASN A 288 -14.73 -12.35 -24.91
N LYS A 289 -13.51 -12.86 -24.66
CA LYS A 289 -12.89 -13.91 -25.49
C LYS A 289 -13.13 -15.32 -24.94
N THR A 290 -13.12 -15.47 -23.62
CA THR A 290 -13.21 -16.79 -22.98
C THR A 290 -14.57 -17.09 -22.37
N HIS A 291 -15.50 -16.11 -22.38
CA HIS A 291 -16.79 -16.15 -21.69
C HIS A 291 -16.70 -16.57 -20.21
N ARG A 292 -15.52 -16.43 -19.59
CA ARG A 292 -15.31 -16.75 -18.18
C ARG A 292 -15.59 -15.53 -17.31
N ALA A 293 -16.20 -15.76 -16.16
CA ALA A 293 -16.42 -14.73 -15.16
C ALA A 293 -15.07 -14.10 -14.76
N GLN A 294 -14.89 -12.80 -15.01
CA GLN A 294 -13.77 -12.03 -14.49
C GLN A 294 -14.07 -11.67 -13.05
N THR A 295 -13.21 -12.14 -12.16
CA THR A 295 -13.27 -11.85 -10.72
C THR A 295 -12.16 -10.87 -10.38
N ARG A 296 -12.47 -9.83 -9.62
CA ARG A 296 -11.49 -8.89 -9.09
C ARG A 296 -11.43 -9.04 -7.58
N GLU A 297 -10.21 -9.14 -7.06
CA GLU A 297 -9.96 -9.08 -5.63
C GLU A 297 -9.99 -7.62 -5.16
N TYR A 298 -10.60 -7.40 -4.00
CA TYR A 298 -10.56 -6.13 -3.29
C TYR A 298 -10.25 -6.38 -1.81
N VAL A 299 -9.59 -5.41 -1.18
CA VAL A 299 -9.23 -5.48 0.23
C VAL A 299 -10.42 -5.02 1.06
N ARG A 300 -10.83 -5.86 2.02
CA ARG A 300 -11.92 -5.60 2.97
C ARG A 300 -11.44 -4.89 4.23
N PHE A 301 -10.21 -5.13 4.66
CA PHE A 301 -9.58 -4.49 5.81
C PHE A 301 -8.06 -4.73 5.81
N HIS A 302 -7.30 -3.97 6.60
CA HIS A 302 -5.84 -4.06 6.68
C HIS A 302 -5.37 -4.43 8.10
N TYR A 303 -4.50 -5.44 8.21
CA TYR A 303 -3.88 -5.81 9.48
C TYR A 303 -2.71 -4.90 9.89
N SER A 304 -2.13 -4.13 8.96
CA SER A 304 -0.93 -3.32 9.19
C SER A 304 -1.09 -2.30 10.31
N TYR A 305 -2.29 -1.76 10.49
CA TYR A 305 -2.59 -0.81 11.57
C TYR A 305 -2.56 -1.48 12.95
N LEU A 306 -3.14 -2.68 13.08
CA LEU A 306 -3.06 -3.44 14.33
C LEU A 306 -1.61 -3.89 14.60
N ALA A 307 -0.90 -4.38 13.59
CA ALA A 307 0.50 -4.76 13.74
C ALA A 307 1.37 -3.58 14.19
N ALA A 308 1.09 -2.36 13.70
CA ALA A 308 1.76 -1.15 14.16
C ALA A 308 1.48 -0.85 15.63
N GLN A 309 0.23 -1.01 16.09
CA GLN A 309 -0.12 -0.82 17.51
C GLN A 309 0.64 -1.77 18.44
N LEU A 310 0.96 -2.99 18.00
CA LEU A 310 1.75 -3.95 18.78
C LEU A 310 3.21 -3.49 19.00
N LEU A 311 3.71 -2.60 18.15
CA LEU A 311 5.04 -2.00 18.27
C LEU A 311 5.04 -0.65 19.00
N THR A 312 3.88 -0.05 19.24
CA THR A 312 3.78 1.25 19.92
C THR A 312 4.42 1.19 21.31
N GLY A 313 5.33 2.14 21.59
CA GLY A 313 6.06 2.21 22.85
C GLY A 313 7.29 1.29 22.96
N ARG A 314 7.61 0.51 21.92
CA ARG A 314 8.87 -0.26 21.85
C ARG A 314 10.06 0.65 21.57
N ASP A 315 11.25 0.24 22.00
CA ASP A 315 12.50 0.93 21.67
C ASP A 315 12.80 0.82 20.16
N ALA A 316 13.20 1.94 19.53
CA ALA A 316 13.43 1.98 18.10
C ALA A 316 14.62 1.09 17.66
N ASN A 317 15.66 0.95 18.49
CA ASN A 317 16.79 0.08 18.15
C ASN A 317 16.39 -1.40 18.26
N TRP A 318 15.55 -1.74 19.24
CA TRP A 318 14.99 -3.08 19.34
C TRP A 318 14.14 -3.42 18.12
N VAL A 319 13.20 -2.54 17.72
CA VAL A 319 12.38 -2.76 16.51
C VAL A 319 13.26 -2.87 15.27
N GLN A 320 14.31 -2.06 15.16
CA GLN A 320 15.24 -2.15 14.04
C GLN A 320 15.95 -3.51 13.99
N ALA A 321 16.43 -4.02 15.12
CA ALA A 321 17.07 -5.33 15.20
C ALA A 321 16.10 -6.47 14.86
N ASP A 322 14.89 -6.45 15.43
CA ASP A 322 13.84 -7.46 15.20
C ASP A 322 13.37 -7.47 13.72
N VAL A 323 13.26 -6.29 13.08
CA VAL A 323 12.98 -6.19 11.65
C VAL A 323 14.11 -6.77 10.81
N LEU A 324 15.38 -6.50 11.16
CA LEU A 324 16.51 -7.00 10.39
C LEU A 324 16.66 -8.51 10.52
N GLU A 325 16.55 -9.05 11.72
CA GLU A 325 16.56 -10.49 11.98
C GLU A 325 15.47 -11.20 11.15
N HIS A 326 14.22 -10.70 11.17
CA HIS A 326 13.15 -11.27 10.36
C HIS A 326 13.42 -11.21 8.85
N LEU A 327 14.02 -10.12 8.35
CA LEU A 327 14.32 -9.99 6.92
C LEU A 327 15.51 -10.87 6.49
N GLU A 328 16.46 -11.12 7.37
CA GLU A 328 17.54 -12.10 7.20
C GLU A 328 16.97 -13.53 7.13
N ASP A 329 16.12 -13.90 8.09
CA ASP A 329 15.40 -15.19 8.09
C ASP A 329 14.56 -15.37 6.82
N ALA A 330 13.93 -14.29 6.33
CA ALA A 330 13.15 -14.33 5.10
C ALA A 330 14.02 -14.57 3.85
N LEU A 331 15.27 -14.10 3.86
CA LEU A 331 16.24 -14.36 2.80
C LEU A 331 16.71 -15.82 2.85
N GLU A 332 16.97 -16.36 4.03
CA GLU A 332 17.31 -17.77 4.23
C GLU A 332 16.17 -18.68 3.73
N ALA A 333 14.92 -18.37 4.09
CA ALA A 333 13.75 -19.12 3.62
C ALA A 333 13.60 -19.07 2.09
N LEU A 334 13.89 -17.92 1.47
CA LEU A 334 13.85 -17.77 0.01
C LEU A 334 14.99 -18.54 -0.66
N GLU A 335 16.19 -18.50 -0.08
CA GLU A 335 17.36 -19.25 -0.52
C GLU A 335 17.09 -20.76 -0.50
N GLU A 336 16.58 -21.26 0.61
CA GLU A 336 16.22 -22.67 0.78
C GLU A 336 15.16 -23.09 -0.25
N THR A 337 14.15 -22.25 -0.46
CA THR A 337 13.09 -22.50 -1.44
C THR A 337 13.68 -22.62 -2.85
N TRP A 338 14.55 -21.69 -3.28
CA TRP A 338 15.22 -21.77 -4.57
C TRP A 338 16.16 -22.97 -4.68
N GLY A 339 16.90 -23.28 -3.61
CA GLY A 339 17.76 -24.45 -3.53
C GLY A 339 17.01 -25.75 -3.77
N ASN A 340 15.86 -25.93 -3.11
CA ASN A 340 14.98 -27.07 -3.29
C ASN A 340 14.39 -27.15 -4.72
N VAL A 341 13.99 -26.00 -5.30
CA VAL A 341 13.47 -25.93 -6.68
C VAL A 341 14.53 -26.31 -7.69
N GLU A 342 15.72 -25.72 -7.62
CA GLU A 342 16.81 -25.98 -8.55
C GLU A 342 17.36 -27.39 -8.40
N PHE A 343 17.49 -27.89 -7.16
CA PHE A 343 17.85 -29.27 -6.91
C PHE A 343 16.85 -30.22 -7.56
N SER A 344 15.54 -29.98 -7.38
CA SER A 344 14.50 -30.81 -8.00
C SER A 344 14.53 -30.74 -9.52
N ARG A 345 14.76 -29.56 -10.10
CA ARG A 345 14.84 -29.33 -11.54
C ARG A 345 16.03 -30.07 -12.16
N ILE A 346 17.22 -29.95 -11.57
CA ILE A 346 18.44 -30.60 -12.06
C ILE A 346 18.33 -32.12 -11.87
N SER A 347 17.85 -32.56 -10.72
CA SER A 347 17.71 -33.98 -10.37
C SER A 347 16.86 -34.78 -11.36
N GLN A 348 15.86 -34.16 -12.01
CA GLN A 348 15.02 -34.85 -13.01
C GLN A 348 15.82 -35.48 -14.15
N ASN A 349 16.94 -34.86 -14.55
CA ASN A 349 17.75 -35.32 -15.68
C ASN A 349 19.23 -35.55 -15.31
N ALA A 350 19.59 -35.41 -14.03
CA ALA A 350 20.96 -35.57 -13.57
C ALA A 350 21.41 -37.03 -13.68
N THR A 351 22.49 -37.25 -14.41
CA THR A 351 23.16 -38.54 -14.59
C THR A 351 24.45 -38.63 -13.80
N SER A 352 25.06 -37.48 -13.50
CA SER A 352 26.33 -37.37 -12.78
C SER A 352 26.33 -36.20 -11.81
N LEU A 353 27.28 -36.18 -10.88
CA LEU A 353 27.42 -35.06 -9.95
C LEU A 353 27.88 -33.77 -10.66
N ALA A 354 28.54 -33.88 -11.82
CA ALA A 354 28.93 -32.72 -12.64
C ALA A 354 27.71 -31.95 -13.19
N ASP A 355 26.53 -32.57 -13.27
CA ASP A 355 25.30 -31.91 -13.73
C ASP A 355 24.80 -30.82 -12.75
N PHE A 356 25.26 -30.87 -11.49
CA PHE A 356 25.03 -29.83 -10.48
C PHE A 356 26.03 -28.66 -10.58
N GLY A 357 26.95 -28.71 -11.55
CA GLY A 357 27.91 -27.64 -11.81
C GLY A 357 28.78 -27.31 -10.60
N LEU A 358 28.98 -26.02 -10.35
CA LEU A 358 29.83 -25.54 -9.24
C LEU A 358 29.28 -25.88 -7.85
N ALA A 359 27.98 -26.17 -7.71
CA ALA A 359 27.43 -26.62 -6.42
C ALA A 359 28.01 -27.99 -6.01
N ALA A 360 28.37 -28.84 -6.98
CA ALA A 360 29.03 -30.11 -6.71
C ALA A 360 30.39 -29.97 -6.05
N ASP A 361 31.07 -28.83 -6.25
CA ASP A 361 32.41 -28.63 -5.70
C ASP A 361 32.39 -28.58 -4.16
N ALA A 362 31.29 -28.11 -3.57
CA ALA A 362 31.10 -28.03 -2.12
C ALA A 362 31.05 -29.40 -1.43
N LEU A 363 30.76 -30.48 -2.16
CA LEU A 363 30.80 -31.84 -1.61
C LEU A 363 32.23 -32.38 -1.40
N GLY A 364 33.25 -31.68 -1.93
CA GLY A 364 34.64 -32.11 -1.86
C GLY A 364 35.00 -33.23 -2.86
N ALA A 365 36.29 -33.58 -2.90
CA ALA A 365 36.80 -34.60 -3.83
C ALA A 365 36.43 -36.03 -3.42
N ASP A 366 36.34 -36.30 -2.12
CA ASP A 366 36.05 -37.64 -1.60
C ASP A 366 34.62 -38.09 -1.90
N ALA A 367 33.64 -37.20 -1.77
CA ALA A 367 32.26 -37.45 -2.15
C ALA A 367 32.11 -37.73 -3.65
N ARG A 368 32.88 -37.02 -4.49
CA ARG A 368 32.91 -37.23 -5.94
C ARG A 368 33.47 -38.61 -6.31
N ASN A 369 34.54 -39.04 -5.64
CA ASN A 369 35.21 -40.31 -5.90
C ASN A 369 34.42 -41.52 -5.36
N ALA A 370 33.55 -41.33 -4.36
CA ALA A 370 32.71 -42.37 -3.80
C ALA A 370 31.52 -42.76 -4.70
N LEU A 371 31.22 -41.97 -5.74
CA LEU A 371 30.12 -42.24 -6.67
C LEU A 371 30.51 -43.35 -7.66
N VAL A 372 29.71 -44.42 -7.68
CA VAL A 372 29.83 -45.53 -8.61
C VAL A 372 29.27 -45.12 -9.98
N PRO A 373 30.06 -45.24 -11.07
CA PRO A 373 29.57 -44.99 -12.42
C PRO A 373 28.45 -45.97 -12.83
N GLY A 374 27.39 -45.46 -13.47
CA GLY A 374 26.30 -46.28 -14.01
C GLY A 374 25.14 -46.55 -13.04
N THR A 375 25.27 -46.22 -11.77
CA THR A 375 24.16 -46.13 -10.80
C THR A 375 23.64 -44.70 -10.72
N GLY A 376 22.33 -44.51 -10.60
CA GLY A 376 21.74 -43.16 -10.57
C GLY A 376 22.37 -42.28 -9.47
N VAL A 377 22.83 -41.08 -9.84
CA VAL A 377 23.56 -40.19 -8.91
C VAL A 377 22.75 -39.92 -7.65
N LEU A 378 21.45 -39.70 -7.78
CA LEU A 378 20.56 -39.36 -6.65
C LEU A 378 20.46 -40.45 -5.59
N SER A 379 20.45 -41.72 -5.97
CA SER A 379 20.36 -42.83 -5.01
C SER A 379 21.63 -43.02 -4.19
N GLN A 380 22.75 -42.44 -4.64
CA GLN A 380 24.04 -42.53 -3.98
C GLN A 380 24.32 -41.34 -3.06
N LEU A 381 23.61 -40.22 -3.25
CA LEU A 381 23.76 -39.04 -2.40
C LEU A 381 23.08 -39.28 -1.04
N THR A 382 23.84 -39.06 0.02
CA THR A 382 23.33 -38.97 1.39
C THR A 382 22.46 -37.73 1.57
N GLU A 383 21.65 -37.71 2.62
CA GLU A 383 20.79 -36.54 2.90
C GLU A 383 21.61 -35.28 3.19
N GLU A 384 22.75 -35.42 3.88
CA GLU A 384 23.69 -34.32 4.13
C GLU A 384 24.24 -33.75 2.82
N GLN A 385 24.68 -34.60 1.89
CA GLN A 385 25.16 -34.15 0.58
C GLN A 385 24.05 -33.47 -0.24
N ARG A 386 22.81 -33.95 -0.14
CA ARG A 386 21.67 -33.29 -0.79
C ARG A 386 21.40 -31.92 -0.18
N ALA A 387 21.48 -31.80 1.14
CA ALA A 387 21.31 -30.53 1.85
C ALA A 387 22.40 -29.52 1.44
N THR A 388 23.68 -29.93 1.40
CA THR A 388 24.78 -29.08 0.92
C THR A 388 24.56 -28.63 -0.53
N LEU A 389 24.18 -29.54 -1.42
CA LEU A 389 23.88 -29.18 -2.82
C LEU A 389 22.73 -28.19 -2.91
N LYS A 390 21.64 -28.40 -2.16
CA LYS A 390 20.49 -27.49 -2.14
C LYS A 390 20.89 -26.10 -1.67
N ALA A 391 21.63 -25.99 -0.56
CA ALA A 391 22.10 -24.72 -0.03
C ALA A 391 22.96 -23.96 -1.07
N GLU A 392 23.94 -24.64 -1.65
CA GLU A 392 24.81 -24.04 -2.69
C GLU A 392 24.06 -23.62 -3.94
N LEU A 393 23.10 -24.43 -4.41
CA LEU A 393 22.24 -24.07 -5.53
C LEU A 393 21.37 -22.85 -5.20
N GLY A 394 20.81 -22.80 -3.99
CA GLY A 394 20.01 -21.69 -3.49
C GLY A 394 20.80 -20.40 -3.47
N ALA A 395 21.94 -20.38 -2.76
CA ALA A 395 22.83 -19.22 -2.64
C ALA A 395 23.26 -18.66 -4.00
N ARG A 396 23.66 -19.55 -4.92
CA ARG A 396 24.07 -19.17 -6.29
C ARG A 396 22.90 -18.63 -7.10
N HIS A 397 21.74 -19.28 -7.04
CA HIS A 397 20.56 -18.82 -7.76
C HIS A 397 20.09 -17.46 -7.27
N LEU A 398 20.04 -17.27 -5.95
CA LEU A 398 19.67 -16.00 -5.34
C LEU A 398 20.67 -14.90 -5.65
N THR A 399 21.98 -15.21 -5.71
CA THR A 399 23.02 -14.28 -6.17
C THR A 399 22.76 -13.80 -7.60
N GLU A 400 22.37 -14.69 -8.52
CA GLU A 400 22.03 -14.29 -9.89
C GLU A 400 20.75 -13.44 -9.95
N ILE A 401 19.75 -13.72 -9.09
CA ILE A 401 18.58 -12.86 -8.94
C ILE A 401 19.00 -11.47 -8.46
N PHE A 402 19.81 -11.37 -7.40
CA PHE A 402 20.31 -10.10 -6.88
C PHE A 402 21.13 -9.34 -7.92
N ARG A 403 21.96 -10.03 -8.70
CA ARG A 403 22.71 -9.44 -9.81
C ARG A 403 21.76 -8.77 -10.81
N ASN A 404 20.72 -9.48 -11.22
CA ASN A 404 19.72 -8.95 -12.15
C ASN A 404 18.97 -7.76 -11.58
N VAL A 405 18.54 -7.84 -10.31
CA VAL A 405 17.84 -6.74 -9.62
C VAL A 405 18.75 -5.51 -9.51
N LEU A 406 19.98 -5.67 -9.03
CA LEU A 406 20.97 -4.59 -8.90
C LEU A 406 21.25 -3.91 -10.23
N VAL A 407 21.55 -4.68 -11.28
CA VAL A 407 21.86 -4.12 -12.61
C VAL A 407 20.66 -3.37 -13.17
N LYS A 408 19.45 -3.93 -13.04
CA LYS A 408 18.21 -3.29 -13.48
C LYS A 408 17.97 -1.99 -12.73
N SER A 409 17.98 -2.01 -11.40
CA SER A 409 17.79 -0.84 -10.55
C SER A 409 18.83 0.25 -10.83
N ILE A 410 20.11 -0.09 -10.94
CA ILE A 410 21.16 0.88 -11.30
C ILE A 410 20.89 1.50 -12.67
N THR A 411 20.49 0.69 -13.65
CA THR A 411 20.27 1.17 -15.03
C THR A 411 19.08 2.11 -15.12
N GLU A 412 17.93 1.74 -14.54
CA GLU A 412 16.71 2.56 -14.56
C GLU A 412 16.95 3.89 -13.84
N GLN A 413 17.46 3.86 -12.61
CA GLN A 413 17.68 5.07 -11.83
C GLN A 413 18.75 5.98 -12.45
N TRP A 414 19.77 5.41 -13.10
CA TRP A 414 20.79 6.20 -13.81
C TRP A 414 20.21 6.97 -15.00
N VAL A 415 19.27 6.40 -15.74
CA VAL A 415 18.60 7.08 -16.86
C VAL A 415 17.76 8.25 -16.34
N ASP A 416 17.03 8.05 -15.25
CA ASP A 416 16.22 9.10 -14.61
C ASP A 416 17.10 10.23 -14.08
N TYR A 417 18.24 9.88 -13.46
CA TYR A 417 19.24 10.84 -13.02
C TYR A 417 19.82 11.67 -14.18
N LEU A 418 20.20 11.04 -15.30
CA LEU A 418 20.73 11.75 -16.47
C LEU A 418 19.70 12.74 -17.04
N THR A 419 18.43 12.32 -17.12
CA THR A 419 17.33 13.17 -17.56
C THR A 419 17.16 14.38 -16.64
N SER A 420 17.21 14.14 -15.33
CA SER A 420 17.08 15.19 -14.32
C SER A 420 18.25 16.17 -14.35
N VAL A 421 19.48 15.69 -14.54
CA VAL A 421 20.68 16.54 -14.64
C VAL A 421 20.67 17.39 -15.91
N GLU A 422 20.15 16.86 -17.02
CA GLU A 422 19.97 17.66 -18.24
C GLU A 422 18.96 18.80 -18.01
N SER A 423 17.84 18.52 -17.35
CA SER A 423 16.87 19.54 -16.94
C SER A 423 17.46 20.58 -15.99
N LEU A 424 18.28 20.14 -15.02
CA LEU A 424 19.02 21.03 -14.12
C LEU A 424 19.95 21.97 -14.91
N ARG A 425 20.66 21.47 -15.93
CA ARG A 425 21.56 22.27 -16.75
C ARG A 425 20.83 23.40 -17.49
N VAL A 426 19.61 23.14 -17.98
CA VAL A 426 18.79 24.15 -18.66
C VAL A 426 18.28 25.19 -17.66
N SER A 427 17.77 24.77 -16.50
CA SER A 427 17.18 25.66 -15.49
C SER A 427 18.21 26.52 -14.75
N ILE A 428 19.41 26.01 -14.48
CA ILE A 428 20.46 26.77 -13.77
C ILE A 428 20.98 27.96 -14.58
N GLY A 429 20.86 27.89 -15.91
CA GLY A 429 21.17 29.01 -16.80
C GLY A 429 20.28 30.23 -16.55
N LEU A 430 19.07 30.02 -16.03
CA LEU A 430 18.13 31.08 -15.64
C LEU A 430 18.40 31.61 -14.21
N GLU A 431 19.06 30.84 -13.34
CA GLU A 431 19.45 31.28 -11.99
C GLU A 431 20.65 32.26 -12.00
N ALA A 432 21.38 32.37 -13.11
CA ALA A 432 22.47 33.32 -13.29
C ALA A 432 22.06 34.80 -13.09
N TYR A 433 20.76 35.10 -13.17
CA TYR A 433 20.20 36.41 -12.88
C TYR A 433 20.18 36.76 -11.37
N GLY A 434 20.31 35.77 -10.48
CA GLY A 434 20.24 35.93 -9.02
C GLY A 434 21.56 36.20 -8.30
N GLN A 435 22.61 36.64 -9.00
CA GLN A 435 23.95 36.94 -8.44
C GLN A 435 24.66 35.76 -7.73
N ARG A 436 24.21 34.53 -7.93
CA ARG A 436 24.87 33.30 -7.44
C ARG A 436 25.65 32.66 -8.60
N ASP A 437 26.84 32.13 -8.33
CA ASP A 437 27.64 31.44 -9.33
C ASP A 437 26.89 30.17 -9.84
N PRO A 438 26.45 30.12 -11.11
CA PRO A 438 25.68 29.00 -11.65
C PRO A 438 26.46 27.69 -11.60
N LEU A 439 27.78 27.72 -11.71
CA LEU A 439 28.61 26.52 -11.68
C LEU A 439 28.64 25.92 -10.28
N VAL A 440 28.72 26.75 -9.25
CA VAL A 440 28.67 26.30 -7.85
C VAL A 440 27.31 25.70 -7.54
N GLN A 441 26.23 26.39 -7.93
CA GLN A 441 24.86 25.88 -7.73
C GLN A 441 24.61 24.56 -8.46
N TYR A 442 25.07 24.45 -9.71
CA TYR A 442 24.98 23.22 -10.48
C TYR A 442 25.70 22.06 -9.79
N LYS A 443 26.93 22.29 -9.30
CA LYS A 443 27.69 21.23 -8.60
C LYS A 443 27.01 20.79 -7.31
N THR A 444 26.50 21.71 -6.51
CA THR A 444 25.79 21.39 -5.26
C THR A 444 24.54 20.56 -5.55
N LYS A 445 23.65 21.06 -6.41
CA LYS A 445 22.41 20.37 -6.78
C LYS A 445 22.68 19.01 -7.45
N ALA A 446 23.64 18.93 -8.37
CA ALA A 446 24.01 17.65 -9.00
C ALA A 446 24.61 16.64 -8.02
N SER A 447 25.29 17.12 -6.97
CA SER A 447 25.80 16.25 -5.90
C SER A 447 24.66 15.68 -5.04
N GLU A 448 23.70 16.52 -4.66
CA GLU A 448 22.49 16.11 -3.92
C GLU A 448 21.66 15.10 -4.74
N MET A 449 21.41 15.39 -6.01
CA MET A 449 20.71 14.49 -6.93
C MET A 449 21.44 13.14 -7.06
N PHE A 450 22.77 13.14 -7.03
CA PHE A 450 23.55 11.91 -7.08
C PHE A 450 23.44 11.09 -5.79
N GLN A 451 23.36 11.72 -4.61
CA GLN A 451 23.09 11.00 -3.36
C GLN A 451 21.67 10.43 -3.35
N THR A 452 20.69 11.16 -3.88
CA THR A 452 19.32 10.67 -4.08
C THR A 452 19.30 9.46 -5.00
N LEU A 453 19.97 9.51 -6.15
CA LEU A 453 20.16 8.35 -7.04
C LEU A 453 20.65 7.11 -6.28
N LEU A 454 21.67 7.25 -5.42
CA LEU A 454 22.20 6.11 -4.67
C LEU A 454 21.18 5.54 -3.67
N ARG A 455 20.37 6.40 -3.04
CA ARG A 455 19.26 5.97 -2.16
C ARG A 455 18.16 5.28 -2.96
N ASP A 456 17.81 5.80 -4.12
CA ASP A 456 16.74 5.26 -4.97
C ASP A 456 17.14 3.90 -5.55
N VAL A 457 18.40 3.72 -5.94
CA VAL A 457 18.95 2.40 -6.32
C VAL A 457 18.79 1.41 -5.18
N ARG A 458 19.18 1.79 -3.95
CA ARG A 458 19.06 0.92 -2.78
C ARG A 458 17.61 0.54 -2.49
N SER A 459 16.73 1.54 -2.41
CA SER A 459 15.30 1.36 -2.16
C SER A 459 14.64 0.48 -3.23
N SER A 460 15.03 0.66 -4.50
CA SER A 460 14.57 -0.16 -5.62
C SER A 460 15.00 -1.62 -5.48
N VAL A 461 16.26 -1.88 -5.09
CA VAL A 461 16.75 -3.25 -4.87
C VAL A 461 15.97 -3.90 -3.73
N VAL A 462 15.82 -3.20 -2.60
CA VAL A 462 15.09 -3.71 -1.43
C VAL A 462 13.63 -3.99 -1.74
N SER A 463 12.99 -3.13 -2.53
CA SER A 463 11.59 -3.30 -2.91
C SER A 463 11.33 -4.50 -3.82
N ASN A 464 12.35 -4.98 -4.53
CA ASN A 464 12.17 -6.02 -5.55
C ASN A 464 12.80 -7.36 -5.16
N MET A 465 13.79 -7.40 -4.27
CA MET A 465 14.60 -8.61 -4.03
C MET A 465 13.77 -9.84 -3.63
N PHE A 466 12.78 -9.69 -2.74
CA PHE A 466 11.96 -10.81 -2.30
C PHE A 466 10.82 -11.13 -3.26
N LEU A 467 10.49 -10.27 -4.23
CA LEU A 467 9.38 -10.50 -5.16
C LEU A 467 9.71 -11.55 -6.23
N TYR A 468 11.01 -11.84 -6.43
CA TYR A 468 11.49 -12.90 -7.31
C TYR A 468 11.37 -14.28 -6.64
N ARG A 469 10.19 -14.89 -6.79
CA ARG A 469 9.86 -16.19 -6.18
C ARG A 469 9.57 -17.26 -7.22
N PRO A 470 9.82 -18.54 -6.90
CA PRO A 470 9.40 -19.64 -7.75
C PRO A 470 7.88 -19.63 -7.94
N ARG A 471 7.42 -19.82 -9.18
CA ARG A 471 5.98 -20.02 -9.43
C ARG A 471 5.59 -21.45 -9.06
N SER A 472 4.95 -21.62 -7.91
CA SER A 472 4.35 -22.92 -7.55
C SER A 472 3.03 -23.13 -8.28
N THR A 473 2.89 -24.26 -8.97
CA THR A 473 1.63 -24.70 -9.61
C THR A 473 0.58 -25.17 -8.59
N VAL A 474 0.98 -25.40 -7.33
CA VAL A 474 0.11 -25.90 -6.25
C VAL A 474 -0.89 -24.83 -5.77
N VAL A 475 -0.49 -23.56 -5.78
CA VAL A 475 -1.35 -22.44 -5.34
C VAL A 475 -2.55 -22.24 -6.27
N GLN A 476 -2.38 -22.46 -7.58
CA GLN A 476 -3.46 -22.34 -8.55
C GLN A 476 -4.62 -23.32 -8.29
N ALA A 477 -4.35 -24.50 -7.72
CA ALA A 477 -5.38 -25.50 -7.46
C ALA A 477 -6.15 -25.22 -6.14
N SER A 478 -5.47 -24.72 -5.10
CA SER A 478 -6.10 -24.40 -3.81
C SER A 478 -6.83 -23.05 -3.80
N GLU A 479 -6.38 -22.06 -4.57
CA GLU A 479 -7.07 -20.77 -4.70
C GLU A 479 -8.27 -20.81 -5.66
N ALA A 480 -8.35 -21.81 -6.54
CA ALA A 480 -9.42 -21.87 -7.55
C ALA A 480 -10.80 -22.29 -7.03
N ALA A 481 -10.93 -22.73 -5.77
CA ALA A 481 -12.22 -23.03 -5.16
C ALA A 481 -12.76 -21.77 -4.42
N PRO A 482 -13.76 -21.05 -4.96
CA PRO A 482 -14.22 -19.80 -4.37
C PRO A 482 -15.01 -20.09 -3.09
N VAL A 483 -14.46 -19.71 -1.94
CA VAL A 483 -15.18 -19.74 -0.64
C VAL A 483 -16.47 -18.92 -0.73
N GLU A 484 -16.42 -17.82 -1.48
CA GLU A 484 -17.54 -16.91 -1.69
C GLU A 484 -18.77 -17.55 -2.38
N VAL A 485 -18.56 -18.55 -3.26
CA VAL A 485 -19.67 -19.28 -3.92
C VAL A 485 -20.35 -20.22 -2.91
N ALA A 486 -19.59 -20.82 -2.00
CA ALA A 486 -20.14 -21.61 -0.89
C ALA A 486 -20.88 -20.73 0.14
N VAL A 487 -20.36 -19.53 0.45
CA VAL A 487 -21.02 -18.55 1.34
C VAL A 487 -22.32 -18.04 0.74
N LYS A 488 -22.35 -17.67 -0.55
CA LYS A 488 -23.57 -17.23 -1.25
C LYS A 488 -24.59 -18.36 -1.39
N ALA A 489 -24.15 -19.59 -1.64
CA ALA A 489 -25.04 -20.76 -1.68
C ALA A 489 -25.66 -21.04 -0.30
N ALA A 490 -24.85 -21.01 0.78
CA ALA A 490 -25.33 -21.22 2.14
C ALA A 490 -26.26 -20.10 2.63
N ALA A 491 -25.96 -18.83 2.32
CA ALA A 491 -26.83 -17.69 2.64
C ALA A 491 -28.18 -17.78 1.94
N ARG A 492 -28.19 -18.18 0.66
CA ARG A 492 -29.43 -18.36 -0.13
C ARG A 492 -30.29 -19.52 0.38
N SER A 493 -29.67 -20.58 0.90
CA SER A 493 -30.38 -21.69 1.55
C SER A 493 -30.99 -21.28 2.90
N GLN A 494 -30.30 -20.48 3.71
CA GLN A 494 -30.82 -19.99 5.00
C GLN A 494 -31.97 -18.98 4.83
N GLU A 495 -31.92 -18.11 3.81
CA GLU A 495 -33.03 -17.20 3.47
C GLU A 495 -34.28 -17.97 3.00
N ALA A 496 -34.09 -19.04 2.23
CA ALA A 496 -35.18 -19.91 1.79
C ALA A 496 -35.83 -20.68 2.97
N GLU A 497 -35.05 -21.08 3.96
CA GLU A 497 -35.52 -21.76 5.17
C GLU A 497 -36.30 -20.81 6.11
N GLN A 498 -35.85 -19.56 6.25
CA GLN A 498 -36.59 -18.55 7.03
C GLN A 498 -37.90 -18.13 6.34
N ALA A 499 -37.94 -18.07 5.01
CA ALA A 499 -39.16 -17.78 4.25
C ALA A 499 -40.21 -18.90 4.37
N SER A 500 -39.79 -20.17 4.45
CA SER A 500 -40.70 -21.31 4.63
C SER A 500 -41.32 -21.34 6.04
N SER A 501 -40.54 -20.97 7.08
CA SER A 501 -41.00 -20.94 8.47
C SER A 501 -42.07 -19.87 8.74
N LYS A 502 -42.05 -18.74 8.02
CA LYS A 502 -43.07 -17.68 8.11
C LYS A 502 -44.37 -18.04 7.38
N SER A 503 -44.30 -18.91 6.35
CA SER A 503 -45.48 -19.40 5.62
C SER A 503 -46.29 -20.42 6.43
N GLY A 504 -45.62 -21.27 7.24
CA GLY A 504 -46.27 -22.30 8.07
C GLY A 504 -47.17 -21.75 9.20
N ARG A 505 -46.92 -20.52 9.68
CA ARG A 505 -47.63 -19.97 10.85
C ARG A 505 -48.98 -19.31 10.55
N LYS A 506 -49.33 -19.10 9.27
CA LYS A 506 -50.62 -18.48 8.86
C LYS A 506 -51.75 -19.46 8.54
N ARG A 507 -51.51 -20.78 8.52
CA ARG A 507 -52.53 -21.78 8.14
C ARG A 507 -53.34 -22.38 9.29
N HIS A 508 -53.04 -22.06 10.55
CA HIS A 508 -53.78 -22.57 11.71
C HIS A 508 -54.50 -21.47 12.51
N LYS A 509 -55.38 -20.69 11.86
CA LYS A 509 -56.46 -19.98 12.57
C LYS A 509 -57.57 -19.56 11.60
N LYS A 510 -58.49 -20.49 11.34
CA LYS A 510 -59.91 -20.26 11.03
C LYS A 510 -60.60 -21.64 11.05
N ARG A 511 -61.18 -21.97 12.21
CA ARG A 511 -62.36 -22.85 12.30
C ARG A 511 -63.58 -21.96 12.23
#